data_AF-A0A5S9PY20-F1
#
_entry.id   AF-A0A5S9PY20-F1
#
_cell.length_a   1.000
_cell.length_b   1.000
_cell.length_c   1.000
_cell.angle_alpha   90.00
_cell.angle_beta   90.00
_cell.angle_gamma   90.00
#
_symmetry.space_group_name_H-M   'P 1'
#
loop_
_entity.id
_entity.type
_entity.pdbx_description
1 polymer ?
#
loop_
_entity_poly.entity_id
_entity_poly.type
_entity_poly.pdbx_seq_one_letter_code
_entity_poly.pdbx_strand_id
1 'polypeptide(L)'
;MLFLFLLVSTISWSYETISVLTGFPFGNYHYTDALGAKIGLVPINIMPAYFAVGYFSFVLAHLILDKRNTSYPNGSWLPISIAASFIMVSWDLAMDPIMATVEKNLIWENGGVYFGVPLVNFAGWFLCVFSFYALFTLIYRKPSESIHKLNIVSSRKFWIIAPLSYAALLTGSVRNFINGTDESAFSPDGKEWLINDISGSLLLISCFTLLPIALLASYKIFAKTGEGE
;
A
#
# COMPACT_ATOMS: atom_id res chain seq x y z
N MET A 1 -14.73 -5.61 9.39
CA MET A 1 -13.58 -6.22 8.67
C MET A 1 -14.01 -6.90 7.39
N LEU A 2 -14.99 -7.83 7.40
CA LEU A 2 -15.47 -8.49 6.18
C LEU A 2 -15.93 -7.50 5.08
N PHE A 3 -16.73 -6.49 5.43
CA PHE A 3 -17.16 -5.49 4.45
C PHE A 3 -15.99 -4.74 3.80
N LEU A 4 -15.01 -4.28 4.59
CA LEU A 4 -13.82 -3.61 4.07
C LEU A 4 -13.01 -4.55 3.16
N PHE A 5 -12.86 -5.82 3.55
CA PHE A 5 -12.20 -6.83 2.74
C PHE A 5 -12.86 -7.00 1.38
N LEU A 6 -14.19 -7.16 1.35
CA LEU A 6 -14.94 -7.31 0.10
C LEU A 6 -14.88 -6.04 -0.75
N LEU A 7 -14.93 -4.86 -0.14
CA LEU A 7 -14.84 -3.58 -0.82
C LEU A 7 -13.48 -3.39 -1.49
N VAL A 8 -12.39 -3.58 -0.73
CA VAL A 8 -11.01 -3.48 -1.24
C VAL A 8 -10.82 -4.50 -2.36
N SER A 9 -11.18 -5.76 -2.11
CA SER A 9 -11.03 -6.85 -3.09
C SER A 9 -11.81 -6.57 -4.38
N THR A 10 -13.06 -6.14 -4.28
CA THR A 10 -13.86 -5.89 -5.49
C THR A 10 -13.30 -4.73 -6.31
N ILE A 11 -12.91 -3.64 -5.65
CA ILE A 11 -12.42 -2.44 -6.33
C ILE A 11 -11.04 -2.71 -6.93
N SER A 12 -10.09 -3.24 -6.17
CA SER A 12 -8.75 -3.48 -6.71
C SER A 12 -8.75 -4.52 -7.82
N TRP A 13 -9.54 -5.60 -7.70
CA TRP A 13 -9.68 -6.60 -8.76
C TRP A 13 -10.28 -6.01 -10.04
N SER A 14 -11.24 -5.09 -9.89
CA SER A 14 -11.85 -4.40 -11.04
C SER A 14 -10.84 -3.51 -11.73
N TYR A 15 -10.07 -2.71 -10.98
CA TYR A 15 -9.02 -1.84 -11.52
C TYR A 15 -7.93 -2.65 -12.23
N GLU A 16 -7.46 -3.72 -11.59
CA GLU A 16 -6.49 -4.67 -12.15
C GLU A 16 -6.99 -5.29 -13.45
N THR A 17 -8.22 -5.81 -13.44
CA THR A 17 -8.81 -6.44 -14.63
C THR A 17 -8.93 -5.44 -15.78
N ILE A 18 -9.39 -4.21 -15.50
CA ILE A 18 -9.48 -3.15 -16.51
C ILE A 18 -8.08 -2.79 -17.03
N SER A 19 -7.08 -2.68 -16.15
CA SER A 19 -5.73 -2.30 -16.55
C SER A 19 -5.02 -3.36 -17.37
N VAL A 20 -5.14 -4.64 -17.02
CA VAL A 20 -4.56 -5.71 -17.84
C VAL A 20 -5.23 -5.76 -19.23
N LEU A 21 -6.52 -5.45 -19.34
CA LEU A 21 -7.24 -5.46 -20.61
C LEU A 21 -7.04 -4.21 -21.47
N THR A 22 -6.79 -3.04 -20.85
CA THR A 22 -6.84 -1.74 -21.54
C THR A 22 -5.58 -0.90 -21.41
N GLY A 23 -4.68 -1.27 -20.50
CA GLY A 23 -3.53 -0.46 -20.10
C GLY A 23 -3.85 0.66 -19.10
N PHE A 24 -5.11 0.90 -18.74
CA PHE A 24 -5.50 1.94 -17.79
C PHE A 24 -6.06 1.33 -16.48
N PRO A 25 -5.65 1.79 -15.28
CA PRO A 25 -4.81 2.96 -15.05
C PRO A 25 -3.33 2.66 -14.80
N PHE A 26 -2.90 1.40 -14.72
CA PHE A 26 -1.55 1.06 -14.26
C PHE A 26 -0.50 0.95 -15.38
N GLY A 27 -0.90 1.13 -16.64
CA GLY A 27 -0.08 0.83 -17.82
C GLY A 27 -0.37 -0.57 -18.40
N ASN A 28 0.26 -0.89 -19.52
CA ASN A 28 0.18 -2.23 -20.13
C ASN A 28 1.15 -3.18 -19.42
N TYR A 29 0.61 -4.11 -18.64
CA TYR A 29 1.37 -5.16 -17.97
C TYR A 29 0.59 -6.46 -17.94
N HIS A 30 1.29 -7.55 -17.62
CA HIS A 30 0.66 -8.84 -17.35
C HIS A 30 1.34 -9.54 -16.17
N TYR A 31 0.55 -10.39 -15.50
CA TYR A 31 1.03 -11.29 -14.48
C TYR A 31 1.57 -12.58 -15.07
N THR A 32 2.78 -12.96 -14.66
CA THR A 32 3.29 -14.30 -14.96
C THR A 32 2.64 -15.35 -14.06
N ASP A 33 2.89 -16.63 -14.33
CA ASP A 33 2.32 -17.73 -13.54
C ASP A 33 3.04 -17.98 -12.21
N ALA A 34 4.12 -17.21 -11.93
CA ALA A 34 4.91 -17.31 -10.71
C ALA A 34 4.11 -17.01 -9.42
N LEU A 35 3.05 -16.19 -9.52
CA LEU A 35 2.17 -15.85 -8.39
C LEU A 35 1.03 -16.86 -8.17
N GLY A 36 0.97 -17.92 -8.95
CA GLY A 36 0.02 -19.02 -8.78
C GLY A 36 -1.36 -18.74 -9.39
N ALA A 37 -2.40 -19.26 -8.73
CA ALA A 37 -3.76 -19.27 -9.26
C ALA A 37 -4.33 -17.85 -9.44
N LYS A 38 -5.09 -17.65 -10.52
CA LYS A 38 -5.69 -16.36 -10.91
C LYS A 38 -7.22 -16.41 -10.83
N ILE A 39 -7.83 -15.29 -10.45
CA ILE A 39 -9.25 -15.01 -10.65
C ILE A 39 -9.35 -14.14 -11.90
N GLY A 40 -9.75 -14.74 -13.01
CA GLY A 40 -9.62 -14.10 -14.32
C GLY A 40 -8.15 -13.92 -14.67
N LEU A 41 -7.69 -12.68 -14.77
CA LEU A 41 -6.31 -12.32 -15.13
C LEU A 41 -5.42 -11.98 -13.93
N VAL A 42 -6.01 -11.88 -12.73
CA VAL A 42 -5.35 -11.34 -11.54
C VAL A 42 -5.07 -12.45 -10.53
N PRO A 43 -3.83 -12.61 -10.04
CA PRO A 43 -3.50 -13.62 -9.02
C PRO A 43 -4.30 -13.45 -7.73
N ILE A 44 -4.75 -14.58 -7.16
CA ILE A 44 -5.66 -14.59 -6.00
C ILE A 44 -5.03 -14.00 -4.73
N ASN A 45 -3.70 -14.06 -4.63
CA ASN A 45 -2.92 -13.56 -3.49
C ASN A 45 -2.81 -12.02 -3.46
N ILE A 46 -3.06 -11.33 -4.58
CA ILE A 46 -3.05 -9.86 -4.64
C ILE A 46 -4.14 -9.28 -3.71
N MET A 47 -5.35 -9.86 -3.74
CA MET A 47 -6.48 -9.41 -2.92
C MET A 47 -6.17 -9.35 -1.41
N PRO A 48 -5.76 -10.46 -0.75
CA PRO A 48 -5.45 -10.43 0.68
C PRO A 48 -4.23 -9.58 1.02
N ALA A 49 -3.21 -9.52 0.15
CA ALA A 49 -2.04 -8.68 0.36
C ALA A 49 -2.42 -7.19 0.41
N TYR A 50 -3.20 -6.74 -0.58
CA TYR A 50 -3.70 -5.36 -0.66
C TYR A 50 -4.63 -5.02 0.50
N PHE A 51 -5.49 -5.95 0.91
CA PHE A 51 -6.32 -5.73 2.09
C PHE A 51 -5.49 -5.58 3.37
N ALA A 52 -4.46 -6.41 3.57
CA ALA A 52 -3.63 -6.35 4.78
C ALA A 52 -2.88 -5.01 4.87
N VAL A 53 -2.17 -4.62 3.81
CA VAL A 53 -1.42 -3.35 3.77
C VAL A 53 -2.37 -2.16 3.76
N GLY A 54 -3.50 -2.25 3.05
CA GLY A 54 -4.54 -1.24 3.04
C GLY A 54 -5.18 -1.04 4.41
N TYR A 55 -5.38 -2.10 5.20
CA TYR A 55 -5.89 -1.95 6.56
C TYR A 55 -4.90 -1.16 7.44
N PHE A 56 -3.60 -1.50 7.39
CA PHE A 56 -2.59 -0.77 8.16
C PHE A 56 -2.46 0.69 7.70
N SER A 57 -2.47 0.93 6.39
CA SER A 57 -2.41 2.28 5.80
C SER A 57 -3.57 3.16 6.25
N PHE A 58 -4.77 2.59 6.33
CA PHE A 58 -5.95 3.28 6.86
C PHE A 58 -5.78 3.66 8.33
N VAL A 59 -5.33 2.72 9.17
CA VAL A 59 -5.09 2.96 10.60
C VAL A 59 -4.02 4.03 10.80
N LEU A 60 -2.93 3.97 10.04
CA LEU A 60 -1.84 4.95 10.08
C LEU A 60 -2.31 6.36 9.71
N ALA A 61 -3.15 6.49 8.68
CA ALA A 61 -3.75 7.78 8.31
C ALA A 61 -4.56 8.38 9.47
N HIS A 62 -5.33 7.58 10.20
CA HIS A 62 -6.09 8.04 11.37
C HIS A 62 -5.19 8.48 12.52
N LEU A 63 -4.09 7.75 12.74
CA LEU A 63 -3.11 8.07 13.78
C LEU A 63 -2.39 9.38 13.48
N ILE A 64 -1.91 9.56 12.24
CA ILE A 64 -1.14 10.74 11.82
C ILE A 64 -2.01 12.00 11.81
N LEU A 65 -3.25 11.89 11.37
CA LEU A 65 -4.21 13.01 11.30
C LEU A 65 -4.95 13.27 12.62
N ASP A 66 -4.64 12.52 13.69
CA ASP A 66 -5.32 12.57 14.98
C ASP A 66 -6.86 12.37 14.91
N LYS A 67 -7.31 11.61 13.91
CA LYS A 67 -8.73 11.30 13.65
C LYS A 67 -9.12 9.92 14.18
N ARG A 68 -8.77 9.59 15.43
CA ARG A 68 -9.09 8.26 16.02
C ARG A 68 -10.57 8.05 16.34
N ASN A 69 -11.37 9.11 16.33
CA ASN A 69 -12.78 9.04 16.65
C ASN A 69 -13.59 8.45 15.49
N THR A 70 -14.57 7.61 15.81
CA THR A 70 -15.46 6.93 14.86
C THR A 70 -16.53 7.84 14.25
N SER A 71 -16.56 9.12 14.64
CA SER A 71 -17.45 10.12 14.06
C SER A 71 -16.68 10.90 13.01
N TYR A 72 -17.12 10.81 11.76
CA TYR A 72 -16.57 11.56 10.64
C TYR A 72 -17.45 12.81 10.41
N PRO A 73 -17.21 13.94 11.10
CA PRO A 73 -17.88 15.18 10.74
C PRO A 73 -17.61 15.50 9.26
N ASN A 74 -18.58 16.13 8.60
CA ASN A 74 -18.55 16.41 7.16
C ASN A 74 -17.18 16.97 6.73
N GLY A 75 -16.43 16.20 5.93
CA GLY A 75 -15.15 16.61 5.35
C GLY A 75 -13.90 15.87 5.83
N SER A 76 -13.94 15.10 6.93
CA SER A 76 -12.76 14.32 7.37
C SER A 76 -12.42 13.12 6.49
N TRP A 77 -13.37 12.65 5.68
CA TRP A 77 -13.19 11.54 4.76
C TRP A 77 -12.07 11.80 3.75
N LEU A 78 -12.02 13.00 3.17
CA LEU A 78 -11.08 13.36 2.11
C LEU A 78 -9.60 13.30 2.56
N PRO A 79 -9.17 13.99 3.63
CA PRO A 79 -7.77 13.92 4.07
C PRO A 79 -7.37 12.52 4.53
N ILE A 80 -8.29 11.75 5.11
CA ILE A 80 -8.04 10.36 5.50
C ILE A 80 -7.81 9.48 4.27
N SER A 81 -8.68 9.57 3.25
CA SER A 81 -8.54 8.81 2.01
C SER A 81 -7.25 9.17 1.29
N ILE A 82 -6.92 10.46 1.18
CA ILE A 82 -5.67 10.93 0.55
C ILE A 82 -4.45 10.39 1.29
N ALA A 83 -4.40 10.57 2.62
CA ALA A 83 -3.26 10.12 3.43
C ALA A 83 -3.09 8.60 3.35
N ALA A 84 -4.18 7.83 3.49
CA ALA A 84 -4.13 6.39 3.41
C ALA A 84 -3.69 5.89 2.03
N SER A 85 -4.08 6.58 0.94
CA SER A 85 -3.59 6.29 -0.42
C SER A 85 -2.10 6.51 -0.56
N PHE A 86 -1.56 7.64 -0.12
CA PHE A 86 -0.12 7.90 -0.18
C PHE A 86 0.69 6.92 0.67
N ILE A 87 0.18 6.56 1.85
CA ILE A 87 0.80 5.55 2.69
C ILE A 87 0.85 4.23 1.93
N MET A 88 -0.27 3.75 1.39
CA MET A 88 -0.30 2.48 0.67
C MET A 88 0.61 2.48 -0.57
N VAL A 89 0.59 3.53 -1.40
CA VAL A 89 1.44 3.65 -2.60
C VAL A 89 2.94 3.72 -2.25
N SER A 90 3.29 4.10 -1.02
CA SER A 90 4.69 4.05 -0.56
C SER A 90 5.22 2.61 -0.51
N TRP A 91 4.35 1.62 -0.30
CA TRP A 91 4.72 0.21 -0.37
C TRP A 91 4.94 -0.25 -1.81
N ASP A 92 4.08 0.17 -2.74
CA ASP A 92 4.23 -0.12 -4.18
C ASP A 92 5.57 0.44 -4.69
N LEU A 93 5.90 1.68 -4.31
CA LEU A 93 7.20 2.30 -4.62
C LEU A 93 8.39 1.47 -4.11
N ALA A 94 8.25 0.79 -2.98
CA ALA A 94 9.30 0.00 -2.34
C ALA A 94 9.44 -1.44 -2.88
N MET A 95 8.48 -1.91 -3.69
CA MET A 95 8.37 -3.31 -4.08
C MET A 95 8.30 -3.51 -5.60
N ASP A 96 7.56 -2.67 -6.33
CA ASP A 96 7.19 -2.91 -7.73
C ASP A 96 8.40 -3.16 -8.65
N PRO A 97 9.52 -2.41 -8.58
CA PRO A 97 10.69 -2.71 -9.40
C PRO A 97 11.27 -4.11 -9.24
N ILE A 98 11.23 -4.67 -8.03
CA ILE A 98 11.70 -6.04 -7.79
C ILE A 98 10.75 -7.02 -8.44
N MET A 99 9.43 -6.84 -8.25
CA MET A 99 8.42 -7.68 -8.91
C MET A 99 8.49 -7.59 -10.43
N ALA A 100 8.86 -6.42 -10.97
CA ALA A 100 8.84 -6.15 -12.40
C ALA A 100 10.07 -6.68 -13.12
N THR A 101 11.24 -6.28 -12.64
CA THR A 101 12.48 -6.37 -13.43
C THR A 101 13.39 -7.46 -12.91
N VAL A 102 13.39 -7.72 -11.60
CA VAL A 102 14.22 -8.76 -10.98
C VAL A 102 13.50 -10.11 -10.96
N GLU A 103 12.33 -10.17 -10.33
CA GLU A 103 11.56 -11.42 -10.17
C GLU A 103 10.67 -11.72 -11.38
N LYS A 104 10.34 -10.71 -12.21
CA LYS A 104 9.49 -10.85 -13.40
C LYS A 104 8.12 -11.48 -13.10
N ASN A 105 7.56 -11.13 -11.95
CA ASN A 105 6.19 -11.49 -11.56
C ASN A 105 5.14 -10.57 -12.23
N LEU A 106 5.51 -9.31 -12.47
CA LEU A 106 4.62 -8.25 -12.97
C LEU A 106 5.29 -7.46 -14.10
N ILE A 107 5.08 -7.85 -15.34
CA ILE A 107 5.89 -7.36 -16.46
C ILE A 107 5.14 -6.24 -17.21
N TRP A 108 5.67 -5.01 -17.18
CA TRP A 108 5.20 -3.92 -18.03
C TRP A 108 5.81 -4.00 -19.42
N GLU A 109 4.97 -4.13 -20.45
CA GLU A 109 5.38 -4.44 -21.83
C GLU A 109 6.26 -3.35 -22.45
N ASN A 110 6.01 -2.09 -22.10
CA ASN A 110 6.77 -0.94 -22.60
C ASN A 110 7.87 -0.49 -21.61
N GLY A 111 8.10 -1.25 -20.55
CA GLY A 111 8.98 -0.86 -19.45
C GLY A 111 8.53 0.44 -18.78
N GLY A 112 9.47 1.10 -18.11
CA GLY A 112 9.21 2.36 -17.43
C GLY A 112 10.46 2.95 -16.80
N VAL A 113 10.40 4.25 -16.51
CA VAL A 113 11.56 5.02 -16.02
C VAL A 113 11.98 4.57 -14.62
N TYR A 114 11.06 4.03 -13.84
CA TYR A 114 11.34 3.55 -12.49
C TYR A 114 11.65 2.06 -12.55
N PHE A 115 12.85 1.74 -13.03
CA PHE A 115 13.39 0.38 -13.09
C PHE A 115 12.44 -0.61 -13.78
N GLY A 116 11.88 -0.23 -14.94
CA GLY A 116 10.92 -1.05 -15.68
C GLY A 116 9.45 -0.80 -15.35
N VAL A 117 9.15 0.01 -14.32
CA VAL A 117 7.77 0.37 -13.94
C VAL A 117 7.43 1.79 -14.42
N PRO A 118 6.31 2.00 -15.14
CA PRO A 118 5.90 3.32 -15.61
C PRO A 118 5.32 4.17 -14.46
N LEU A 119 5.54 5.49 -14.48
CA LEU A 119 5.03 6.39 -13.42
C LEU A 119 3.51 6.35 -13.27
N VAL A 120 2.80 6.06 -14.37
CA VAL A 120 1.33 5.96 -14.37
C VAL A 120 0.83 4.85 -13.44
N ASN A 121 1.61 3.80 -13.20
CA ASN A 121 1.30 2.74 -12.24
C ASN A 121 0.98 3.31 -10.86
N PHE A 122 1.86 4.16 -10.32
CA PHE A 122 1.69 4.74 -8.99
C PHE A 122 0.51 5.72 -8.92
N ALA A 123 0.26 6.46 -9.99
CA ALA A 123 -0.93 7.31 -10.09
C ALA A 123 -2.22 6.47 -10.16
N GLY A 124 -2.19 5.35 -10.88
CA GLY A 124 -3.27 4.38 -10.93
C GLY A 124 -3.54 3.74 -9.58
N TRP A 125 -2.50 3.32 -8.86
CA TRP A 125 -2.63 2.75 -7.51
C TRP A 125 -3.17 3.76 -6.53
N PHE A 126 -2.70 5.00 -6.59
CA PHE A 126 -3.27 6.09 -5.81
C PHE A 126 -4.77 6.24 -6.08
N LEU A 127 -5.20 6.25 -7.35
CA LEU A 127 -6.61 6.36 -7.74
C LEU A 127 -7.44 5.16 -7.25
N CYS A 128 -6.94 3.94 -7.43
CA CYS A 128 -7.58 2.71 -6.97
C CYS A 128 -7.80 2.75 -5.45
N VAL A 129 -6.73 3.03 -4.71
CA VAL A 129 -6.73 3.08 -3.25
C VAL A 129 -7.61 4.21 -2.72
N PHE A 130 -7.53 5.38 -3.37
CA PHE A 130 -8.38 6.51 -3.04
C PHE A 130 -9.85 6.15 -3.23
N SER A 131 -10.21 5.46 -4.32
CA SER A 131 -11.59 5.09 -4.63
C SER A 131 -12.20 4.20 -3.54
N PHE A 132 -11.49 3.16 -3.10
CA PHE A 132 -12.05 2.30 -2.05
C PHE A 132 -12.06 2.97 -0.68
N TYR A 133 -11.09 3.82 -0.34
CA TYR A 133 -11.15 4.57 0.93
C TYR A 133 -12.20 5.67 0.92
N ALA A 134 -12.36 6.39 -0.18
CA ALA A 134 -13.40 7.40 -0.33
C ALA A 134 -14.78 6.74 -0.18
N LEU A 135 -15.02 5.63 -0.88
CA LEU A 135 -16.28 4.89 -0.75
C LEU A 135 -16.49 4.34 0.67
N PHE A 136 -15.46 3.73 1.27
CA PHE A 136 -15.52 3.22 2.64
C PHE A 136 -15.88 4.32 3.65
N THR A 137 -15.14 5.43 3.64
CA THR A 137 -15.33 6.54 4.58
C THR A 137 -16.65 7.28 4.36
N LEU A 138 -17.14 7.39 3.12
CA LEU A 138 -18.45 7.94 2.81
C LEU A 138 -19.59 7.06 3.34
N ILE A 139 -19.47 5.73 3.20
CA ILE A 139 -20.46 4.77 3.72
C ILE A 139 -20.53 4.82 5.26
N TYR A 140 -19.38 4.89 5.92
CA TYR A 140 -19.29 4.92 7.40
C TYR A 140 -19.28 6.33 7.99
N ARG A 141 -19.70 7.35 7.23
CA ARG A 141 -19.74 8.74 7.68
C ARG A 141 -20.70 8.97 8.86
N LYS A 142 -21.74 8.15 8.99
CA LYS A 142 -22.68 8.24 10.12
C LYS A 142 -22.11 7.52 11.34
N PRO A 143 -22.12 8.15 12.54
CA PRO A 143 -21.70 7.46 13.75
C PRO A 143 -22.58 6.22 13.94
N SER A 144 -21.97 5.03 13.90
CA SER A 144 -22.60 3.84 14.43
C SER A 144 -22.64 4.00 15.94
N GLU A 145 -23.84 4.19 16.51
CA GLU A 145 -24.06 4.26 17.96
C GLU A 145 -23.51 3.04 18.71
N SER A 146 -23.25 1.94 17.98
CA SER A 146 -22.84 0.65 18.52
C SER A 146 -21.32 0.53 18.81
N ILE A 147 -20.46 1.41 18.30
CA ILE A 147 -18.98 1.23 18.41
C ILE A 147 -18.38 1.94 19.64
N HIS A 148 -19.11 2.87 20.28
CA HIS A 148 -18.62 3.59 21.46
C HIS A 148 -18.38 2.75 22.73
N LYS A 149 -18.71 1.44 22.71
CA LYS A 149 -18.63 0.56 23.91
C LYS A 149 -17.51 -0.49 23.91
N LEU A 150 -16.56 -0.46 22.98
CA LEU A 150 -15.46 -1.44 22.98
C LEU A 150 -14.17 -0.86 23.57
N ASN A 151 -13.89 -1.20 24.84
CA ASN A 151 -12.63 -0.92 25.56
C ASN A 151 -11.36 -1.40 24.82
N ILE A 152 -11.49 -2.20 23.75
CA ILE A 152 -10.37 -2.69 22.95
C ILE A 152 -9.75 -1.55 22.11
N VAL A 153 -10.57 -0.60 21.62
CA VAL A 153 -10.12 0.50 20.74
C VAL A 153 -9.36 1.58 21.51
N SER A 154 -9.39 1.59 22.84
CA SER A 154 -8.65 2.56 23.66
C SER A 154 -7.23 2.11 24.04
N SER A 155 -6.88 0.83 23.88
CA SER A 155 -5.59 0.30 24.32
C SER A 155 -4.44 0.69 23.38
N ARG A 156 -3.32 1.15 23.93
CA ARG A 156 -2.08 1.42 23.16
C ARG A 156 -1.60 0.18 22.39
N LYS A 157 -1.79 -1.01 22.98
CA LYS A 157 -1.42 -2.29 22.38
C LYS A 157 -2.21 -2.58 21.09
N PHE A 158 -3.43 -2.07 20.97
CA PHE A 158 -4.22 -2.21 19.75
C PHE A 158 -3.64 -1.33 18.63
N TRP A 159 -3.36 -0.05 18.94
CA TRP A 159 -2.89 0.90 17.92
C TRP A 159 -1.47 0.65 17.43
N ILE A 160 -0.59 0.12 18.27
CA ILE A 160 0.83 -0.08 17.90
C ILE A 160 1.03 -1.20 16.87
N ILE A 161 0.06 -2.11 16.71
CA ILE A 161 0.14 -3.21 15.75
C ILE A 161 0.31 -2.67 14.32
N ALA A 162 -0.48 -1.66 13.92
CA ALA A 162 -0.42 -1.16 12.54
C ALA A 162 0.93 -0.51 12.19
N PRO A 163 1.51 0.40 13.01
CA PRO A 163 2.88 0.89 12.79
C PRO A 163 3.93 -0.21 12.74
N LEU A 164 3.87 -1.21 13.63
CA LEU A 164 4.85 -2.30 13.63
C LEU A 164 4.73 -3.19 12.39
N SER A 165 3.50 -3.57 12.01
CA SER A 165 3.24 -4.36 10.81
C SER A 165 3.65 -3.62 9.54
N TYR A 166 3.43 -2.31 9.49
CA TYR A 166 3.83 -1.49 8.35
C TYR A 166 5.36 -1.29 8.30
N ALA A 167 6.02 -1.06 9.44
CA ALA A 167 7.47 -1.01 9.53
C ALA A 167 8.12 -2.34 9.12
N ALA A 168 7.47 -3.48 9.38
CA ALA A 168 7.96 -4.80 8.97
C ALA A 168 8.07 -4.95 7.44
N LEU A 169 7.37 -4.15 6.64
CA LEU A 169 7.51 -4.15 5.18
C LEU A 169 8.93 -3.74 4.74
N LEU A 170 9.64 -2.94 5.54
CA LEU A 170 11.05 -2.57 5.31
C LEU A 170 11.97 -3.80 5.21
N THR A 171 11.60 -4.91 5.88
CA THR A 171 12.41 -6.14 5.85
C THR A 171 12.55 -6.71 4.44
N GLY A 172 11.55 -6.49 3.56
CA GLY A 172 11.63 -6.87 2.15
C GLY A 172 12.74 -6.12 1.43
N SER A 173 12.78 -4.80 1.56
CA SER A 173 13.83 -3.97 0.94
C SER A 173 15.22 -4.25 1.51
N VAL A 174 15.33 -4.43 2.84
CA VAL A 174 16.60 -4.81 3.49
C VAL A 174 17.10 -6.16 2.98
N ARG A 175 16.24 -7.17 2.91
CA ARG A 175 16.58 -8.49 2.38
C ARG A 175 17.02 -8.40 0.92
N ASN A 176 16.29 -7.66 0.09
CA ASN A 176 16.60 -7.52 -1.33
C ASN A 176 17.93 -6.78 -1.54
N PHE A 177 18.28 -5.82 -0.66
CA PHE A 177 19.57 -5.15 -0.70
C PHE A 177 20.72 -6.06 -0.26
N ILE A 178 20.57 -6.78 0.85
CA ILE A 178 21.59 -7.74 1.35
C ILE A 178 21.88 -8.83 0.31
N ASN A 179 20.84 -9.30 -0.39
CA ASN A 179 20.95 -10.32 -1.42
C ASN A 179 21.20 -9.73 -2.82
N GLY A 180 21.37 -8.41 -2.95
CA GLY A 180 21.60 -7.75 -4.22
C GLY A 180 22.91 -8.22 -4.85
N THR A 181 22.90 -8.42 -6.16
CA THR A 181 24.07 -8.77 -6.95
C THR A 181 24.40 -7.65 -7.94
N ASP A 182 25.64 -7.58 -8.41
CA ASP A 182 26.04 -6.69 -9.51
C ASP A 182 25.65 -7.28 -10.89
N GLU A 183 24.69 -8.20 -10.91
CA GLU A 183 24.15 -8.75 -12.15
C GLU A 183 23.13 -7.79 -12.78
N SER A 184 23.06 -7.85 -14.11
CA SER A 184 22.15 -7.04 -14.89
C SER A 184 20.76 -7.68 -14.97
N ALA A 185 19.73 -6.87 -14.74
CA ALA A 185 18.34 -7.18 -15.00
C ALA A 185 17.83 -6.32 -16.17
N PHE A 186 16.90 -6.88 -16.96
CA PHE A 186 16.40 -6.26 -18.18
C PHE A 186 14.89 -6.10 -18.13
N SER A 187 14.41 -4.89 -18.40
CA SER A 187 13.00 -4.65 -18.69
C SER A 187 12.67 -4.99 -20.15
N PRO A 188 11.39 -5.23 -20.50
CA PRO A 188 11.01 -5.65 -21.87
C PRO A 188 11.36 -4.65 -22.98
N ASP A 189 11.53 -3.38 -22.65
CA ASP A 189 12.00 -2.33 -23.56
C ASP A 189 13.52 -2.39 -23.84
N GLY A 190 14.22 -3.40 -23.31
CA GLY A 190 15.65 -3.63 -23.52
C GLY A 190 16.56 -2.81 -22.62
N LYS A 191 16.01 -2.00 -21.70
CA LYS A 191 16.84 -1.26 -20.73
C LYS A 191 17.44 -2.19 -19.70
N GLU A 192 18.71 -1.95 -19.43
CA GLU A 192 19.52 -2.66 -18.46
C GLU A 192 19.59 -1.88 -17.15
N TRP A 193 19.50 -2.61 -16.03
CA TRP A 193 19.64 -2.08 -14.68
C TRP A 193 20.47 -3.05 -13.84
N LEU A 194 21.36 -2.55 -12.99
CA LEU A 194 22.01 -3.41 -12.00
C LEU A 194 21.03 -3.75 -10.88
N ILE A 195 20.96 -5.01 -10.48
CA ILE A 195 20.08 -5.45 -9.38
C ILE A 195 20.42 -4.70 -8.08
N ASN A 196 21.70 -4.43 -7.84
CA ASN A 196 22.17 -3.64 -6.70
C ASN A 196 21.68 -2.18 -6.71
N ASP A 197 21.62 -1.55 -7.90
CA ASP A 197 21.08 -0.18 -8.02
C ASP A 197 19.59 -0.14 -7.71
N ILE A 198 18.83 -1.14 -8.19
CA ILE A 198 17.41 -1.29 -7.88
C ILE A 198 17.23 -1.47 -6.37
N SER A 199 17.88 -2.49 -5.78
CA SER A 199 17.67 -2.85 -4.38
C SER A 199 18.15 -1.76 -3.42
N GLY A 200 19.27 -1.09 -3.72
CA GLY A 200 19.77 0.06 -2.96
C GLY A 200 18.82 1.26 -3.01
N SER A 201 18.28 1.57 -4.19
CA SER A 201 17.29 2.65 -4.35
C SER A 201 16.01 2.36 -3.57
N LEU A 202 15.52 1.12 -3.61
CA LEU A 202 14.34 0.70 -2.87
C LEU A 202 14.54 0.71 -1.36
N LEU A 203 15.71 0.31 -0.87
CA LEU A 203 16.05 0.43 0.54
C LEU A 203 16.01 1.90 0.99
N LEU A 204 16.61 2.80 0.20
CA LEU A 204 16.58 4.22 0.49
C LEU A 204 15.15 4.75 0.53
N ILE A 205 14.33 4.41 -0.47
CA ILE A 205 12.92 4.81 -0.51
C ILE A 205 12.18 4.31 0.72
N SER A 206 12.31 3.03 1.09
CA SER A 206 11.65 2.48 2.27
C SER A 206 12.10 3.15 3.58
N CYS A 207 13.38 3.53 3.69
CA CYS A 207 13.90 4.28 4.83
C CYS A 207 13.33 5.70 4.94
N PHE A 208 12.91 6.30 3.82
CA PHE A 208 12.38 7.67 3.78
C PHE A 208 10.86 7.75 3.60
N THR A 209 10.18 6.63 3.32
CA THR A 209 8.71 6.56 3.22
C THR A 209 8.13 5.68 4.32
N LEU A 210 8.45 4.38 4.33
CA LEU A 210 7.83 3.40 5.23
C LEU A 210 8.19 3.65 6.70
N LEU A 211 9.48 3.82 6.98
CA LEU A 211 9.99 3.99 8.34
C LEU A 211 9.49 5.28 9.01
N PRO A 212 9.57 6.47 8.37
CA PRO A 212 9.12 7.70 9.00
C PRO A 212 7.60 7.72 9.25
N ILE A 213 6.80 7.14 8.35
CA ILE A 213 5.34 6.99 8.54
C ILE A 213 5.05 6.15 9.79
N ALA A 214 5.71 5.00 9.93
CA ALA A 214 5.54 4.12 11.09
C ALA A 214 6.00 4.79 12.39
N LEU A 215 7.15 5.48 12.37
CA LEU A 215 7.67 6.21 13.53
C LEU A 215 6.76 7.36 13.96
N LEU A 216 6.26 8.15 13.00
CA LEU A 216 5.34 9.25 13.28
C LEU A 216 4.03 8.75 13.88
N ALA A 217 3.45 7.70 13.31
CA ALA A 217 2.23 7.10 13.86
C ALA A 217 2.47 6.52 15.26
N SER A 218 3.62 5.88 15.49
CA SER A 218 4.03 5.39 16.82
C SER A 218 4.16 6.55 17.81
N TYR A 219 4.84 7.63 17.43
CA TYR A 219 4.97 8.84 18.24
C TYR A 219 3.59 9.40 18.63
N LYS A 220 2.66 9.53 17.67
CA LYS A 220 1.29 9.99 17.95
C LYS A 220 0.59 9.13 19.01
N ILE A 221 0.81 7.82 19.03
CA ILE A 221 0.23 6.93 20.05
C ILE A 221 0.72 7.30 21.46
N PHE A 222 2.00 7.59 21.63
CA PHE A 222 2.63 7.85 22.94
C PHE A 222 2.66 9.34 23.35
N ALA A 223 2.58 10.28 22.42
CA ALA A 223 2.62 11.71 22.73
C ALA A 223 1.29 12.21 23.34
N LYS A 224 0.15 11.66 22.89
CA LYS A 224 -1.19 12.07 23.33
C LYS A 224 -1.49 11.74 24.81
N THR A 225 -0.58 11.07 25.51
CA THR A 225 -0.72 10.72 26.93
C THR A 225 -0.08 11.71 27.90
N GLY A 226 0.57 12.78 27.41
CA GLY A 226 1.13 13.84 28.27
C GLY A 226 0.18 15.02 28.54
N GLU A 227 -0.98 15.10 27.89
CA GLU A 227 -1.90 16.26 27.99
C GLU A 227 -3.12 16.00 28.88
N GLY A 228 -3.11 14.95 29.70
CA GLY A 228 -4.27 14.53 30.51
C GLY A 228 -3.95 13.82 31.82
N GLU A 229 -2.76 14.05 32.39
CA GLU A 229 -2.44 13.74 33.80
C GLU A 229 -2.22 15.04 34.59
#